data_AF-A0AAP5JW76-F1
#
_entry.id   AF-A0AAP5JW76-F1
#
_cell.length_a   1.000
_cell.length_b   1.000
_cell.length_c   1.000
_cell.angle_alpha   90.00
_cell.angle_beta   90.00
_cell.angle_gamma   90.00
#
_symmetry.space_group_name_H-M   'P 1'
#
loop_
_entity.id
_entity.type
_entity.pdbx_description
1 polymer ?
#
loop_
_entity_poly.entity_id
_entity_poly.type
_entity_poly.pdbx_seq_one_letter_code
_entity_poly.pdbx_strand_id
1 'polypeptide(L)'
;MRYGIKLDGVLEETYDTPEEAYYAVRFRYGDTGLFYEVVAVTSLDEKLCKLQEELEAYRKRELNLEAYLKQELNLVSALMEIKRELAWGDAEYAVSKANCHIDNILKELCGGGVNQ
;
A
#
# COMPACT_ATOMS: atom_id res chain seq x y z
N MET A 1 6.31 -23.69 -26.72
CA MET A 1 7.15 -23.62 -25.52
C MET A 1 7.64 -22.18 -25.42
N ARG A 2 7.57 -21.53 -24.25
CA ARG A 2 8.02 -20.14 -24.09
C ARG A 2 9.31 -20.09 -23.29
N TYR A 3 10.06 -19.02 -23.45
CA TYR A 3 11.34 -18.79 -22.78
C TYR A 3 11.26 -17.50 -21.99
N GLY A 4 11.90 -17.48 -20.83
CA GLY A 4 11.79 -16.39 -19.88
C GLY A 4 13.16 -15.91 -19.48
N ILE A 5 13.23 -14.64 -19.09
CA ILE A 5 14.42 -14.08 -18.45
C ILE A 5 14.14 -13.91 -16.96
N LYS A 6 15.03 -14.43 -16.12
CA LYS A 6 14.94 -14.31 -14.66
C LYS A 6 16.01 -13.40 -14.10
N LEU A 7 15.65 -12.58 -13.11
CA LEU A 7 16.57 -11.82 -12.28
C LEU A 7 16.29 -12.17 -10.82
N ASP A 8 17.31 -12.55 -10.06
CA ASP A 8 17.18 -12.93 -8.64
C ASP A 8 16.04 -13.95 -8.37
N GLY A 9 15.82 -14.86 -9.32
CA GLY A 9 14.79 -15.92 -9.23
C GLY A 9 13.38 -15.49 -9.66
N VAL A 10 13.15 -14.22 -10.00
CA VAL A 10 11.87 -13.68 -10.47
C VAL A 10 11.84 -13.66 -11.99
N LEU A 11 10.75 -14.16 -12.59
CA LEU A 11 10.55 -14.11 -14.04
C LEU A 11 10.07 -12.71 -14.44
N GLU A 12 10.86 -12.04 -15.27
CA GLU A 12 10.65 -10.65 -15.67
C GLU A 12 9.86 -10.53 -16.98
N GLU A 13 10.27 -11.27 -18.00
CA GLU A 13 9.67 -11.24 -19.33
C GLU A 13 9.69 -12.61 -19.99
N THR A 14 8.81 -12.78 -20.99
CA THR A 14 8.65 -14.01 -21.74
C THR A 14 8.70 -13.78 -23.24
N TYR A 15 9.30 -14.74 -23.95
CA TYR A 15 9.63 -14.72 -25.36
C TYR A 15 9.22 -16.04 -26.01
N ASP A 16 9.04 -16.02 -27.33
CA ASP A 16 8.58 -17.21 -28.07
C ASP A 16 9.76 -18.12 -28.41
N THR A 17 10.97 -17.58 -28.53
CA THR A 17 12.20 -18.33 -28.83
C THR A 17 13.29 -18.10 -27.78
N PRO A 18 14.20 -19.08 -27.57
CA PRO A 18 15.33 -18.90 -26.66
C PRO A 18 16.33 -17.86 -27.19
N GLU A 19 16.44 -17.68 -28.50
CA GLU A 19 17.30 -16.67 -29.12
C GLU A 19 16.83 -15.25 -28.79
N GLU A 20 15.53 -14.98 -28.89
CA GLU A 20 14.96 -13.68 -28.49
C GLU A 20 15.23 -13.38 -27.01
N ALA A 21 14.99 -14.35 -26.13
CA ALA A 21 15.30 -14.20 -24.70
C ALA A 21 16.79 -13.94 -24.46
N TYR A 22 17.68 -14.66 -25.16
CA TYR A 22 19.12 -14.45 -25.06
C TYR A 22 19.54 -13.06 -25.55
N TYR A 23 19.01 -12.59 -26.68
CA TYR A 23 19.29 -11.24 -27.19
C TYR A 23 18.80 -10.17 -26.23
N ALA A 24 17.64 -10.36 -25.61
CA ALA A 24 17.12 -9.45 -24.59
C ALA A 24 18.02 -9.38 -23.35
N VAL A 25 18.46 -10.54 -22.83
CA VAL A 25 19.45 -10.59 -21.72
C VAL A 25 20.74 -9.89 -22.10
N ARG A 26 21.29 -10.18 -23.29
CA ARG A 26 22.55 -9.59 -23.75
C ARG A 26 22.45 -8.07 -23.87
N PHE A 27 21.33 -7.57 -24.39
CA PHE A 27 21.06 -6.13 -24.48
C PHE A 27 20.98 -5.49 -23.10
N ARG A 28 20.14 -6.03 -22.20
CA ARG A 28 19.99 -5.53 -20.83
C ARG A 28 21.29 -5.58 -20.04
N TYR A 29 22.09 -6.64 -20.17
CA TYR A 29 23.40 -6.74 -19.52
C TYR A 29 24.34 -5.61 -19.97
N GLY A 30 24.29 -5.22 -21.24
CA GLY A 30 25.04 -4.07 -21.75
C GLY A 30 24.65 -2.74 -21.08
N ASP A 31 23.38 -2.59 -20.72
CA ASP A 31 22.84 -1.37 -20.11
C ASP A 31 22.96 -1.35 -18.58
N THR A 32 22.73 -2.47 -17.90
CA THR A 32 22.60 -2.55 -16.43
C THR A 32 23.78 -3.25 -15.75
N GLY A 33 24.54 -4.07 -16.47
CA GLY A 33 25.57 -4.96 -15.89
C GLY A 33 25.02 -6.11 -15.05
N LEU A 34 23.70 -6.34 -15.05
CA LEU A 34 23.04 -7.39 -14.26
C LEU A 34 22.96 -8.70 -15.04
N PHE A 35 23.21 -9.82 -14.34
CA PHE A 35 23.09 -11.15 -14.93
C PHE A 35 21.64 -11.63 -14.87
N TYR A 36 21.06 -11.89 -16.04
CA TYR A 36 19.75 -12.51 -16.18
C TYR A 36 19.90 -13.95 -16.67
N GLU A 37 19.09 -14.86 -16.14
CA GLU A 37 19.05 -16.26 -16.56
C GLU A 37 18.01 -16.46 -17.66
N VAL A 38 18.37 -17.17 -18.74
CA VAL A 38 17.40 -17.61 -19.75
C VAL A 38 16.90 -19.00 -19.36
N VAL A 39 15.59 -19.12 -19.12
CA VAL A 39 14.96 -20.37 -18.69
C VAL A 39 13.79 -20.74 -19.60
N ALA A 40 13.51 -22.03 -19.72
CA ALA A 40 12.24 -22.46 -20.30
C ALA A 40 11.11 -22.22 -19.29
N VAL A 41 10.04 -21.54 -19.73
CA VAL A 41 8.91 -21.21 -18.87
C VAL A 41 8.02 -22.43 -18.73
N THR A 42 7.78 -22.82 -17.48
CA THR A 42 6.81 -23.86 -17.15
C THR A 42 5.48 -23.25 -16.72
N SER A 43 4.41 -24.04 -16.75
CA SER A 43 3.11 -23.62 -16.19
C SER A 43 3.17 -23.29 -14.69
N LEU A 44 4.20 -23.76 -13.97
CA LEU A 44 4.42 -23.43 -12.58
C LEU A 44 5.02 -22.02 -12.44
N ASP A 45 5.96 -21.65 -13.30
CA ASP A 45 6.54 -20.29 -13.31
C ASP A 45 5.47 -19.23 -13.57
N GLU A 46 4.56 -19.47 -14.51
CA GLU A 46 3.45 -18.56 -14.79
C GLU A 46 2.50 -18.39 -13.59
N LYS A 47 2.25 -19.45 -12.83
CA LYS A 47 1.44 -19.39 -11.61
C LYS A 47 2.15 -18.63 -10.49
N LEU A 48 3.47 -18.82 -10.37
CA LEU A 48 4.28 -18.11 -9.38
C LEU A 48 4.29 -16.59 -9.66
N CYS A 49 4.43 -16.17 -10.92
CA CYS A 49 4.32 -14.75 -11.28
C CYS A 49 2.98 -14.15 -10.89
N LYS A 50 1.86 -14.82 -11.22
CA LYS A 50 0.52 -14.32 -10.85
C LYS A 50 0.34 -14.19 -9.34
N LEU A 51 0.84 -15.18 -8.58
CA LEU A 51 0.78 -15.13 -7.12
C LEU A 51 1.66 -14.00 -6.55
N GLN A 52 2.83 -13.73 -7.15
CA GLN A 52 3.68 -12.60 -6.76
C GLN A 52 2.98 -11.26 -7.03
N GLU A 53 2.39 -11.08 -8.21
CA GLU A 53 1.62 -9.87 -8.55
C GLU A 53 0.45 -9.64 -7.58
N GLU A 54 -0.30 -10.71 -7.25
CA GLU A 54 -1.39 -10.65 -6.27
C GLU A 54 -0.86 -10.27 -4.88
N LEU A 55 0.25 -10.86 -4.43
CA LEU A 55 0.85 -10.59 -3.13
C LEU A 55 1.35 -9.16 -3.02
N GLU A 56 1.95 -8.60 -4.07
CA GLU A 56 2.33 -7.19 -4.13
C GLU A 56 1.12 -6.25 -4.08
N ALA A 57 0.04 -6.60 -4.79
CA ALA A 57 -1.20 -5.85 -4.74
C ALA A 57 -1.82 -5.85 -3.33
N TYR A 58 -1.79 -6.99 -2.63
CA TYR A 58 -2.21 -7.08 -1.23
C TYR A 58 -1.34 -6.24 -0.31
N ARG A 59 -0.02 -6.33 -0.41
CA ARG A 59 0.91 -5.52 0.39
C ARG A 59 0.69 -4.02 0.19
N LYS A 60 0.43 -3.59 -1.05
CA LYS A 60 0.12 -2.17 -1.34
C LYS A 60 -1.20 -1.72 -0.71
N ARG A 61 -2.22 -2.58 -0.69
CA ARG A 61 -3.49 -2.29 -0.01
C ARG A 61 -3.32 -2.18 1.50
N GLU A 62 -2.53 -3.09 2.11
CA GLU A 62 -2.22 -3.08 3.53
C GLU A 62 -1.49 -1.79 3.94
N LEU A 63 -0.46 -1.38 3.20
CA LEU A 63 0.24 -0.11 3.43
C LEU A 63 -0.69 1.11 3.33
N ASN A 64 -1.62 1.11 2.38
CA ASN A 64 -2.61 2.18 2.26
C ASN A 64 -3.59 2.20 3.45
N LEU A 65 -4.00 1.03 3.94
CA LEU A 65 -4.84 0.91 5.14
C LEU A 65 -4.11 1.42 6.38
N GLU A 66 -2.84 1.08 6.55
CA GLU A 66 -2.01 1.61 7.65
C GLU A 66 -1.87 3.13 7.57
N ALA A 67 -1.68 3.68 6.38
CA ALA A 67 -1.62 5.14 6.17
C ALA A 67 -2.95 5.82 6.54
N TYR A 68 -4.09 5.22 6.15
CA TYR A 68 -5.42 5.70 6.51
C TYR A 68 -5.63 5.69 8.04
N LEU A 69 -5.32 4.56 8.70
CA LEU A 69 -5.42 4.43 10.16
C LEU A 69 -4.57 5.46 10.90
N LYS A 70 -3.34 5.72 10.40
CA LYS A 70 -2.46 6.73 10.97
C LYS A 70 -3.04 8.15 10.83
N GLN A 71 -3.65 8.46 9.69
CA GLN A 71 -4.30 9.75 9.47
C GLN A 71 -5.50 9.94 10.40
N GLU A 72 -6.33 8.91 10.57
CA GLU A 72 -7.47 8.92 11.48
C GLU A 72 -7.04 9.13 12.94
N LEU A 73 -5.99 8.45 13.39
CA LEU A 73 -5.41 8.62 14.72
C LEU A 73 -4.90 10.05 14.97
N ASN A 74 -4.26 10.65 13.97
CA ASN A 74 -3.78 12.04 14.05
C ASN A 74 -4.95 13.02 14.17
N LEU A 75 -6.04 12.80 13.42
CA LEU A 75 -7.24 13.63 13.51
C LEU A 75 -7.90 13.53 14.89
N VAL A 76 -8.04 12.31 15.43
CA VAL A 76 -8.56 12.07 16.77
C VAL A 76 -7.71 12.79 17.82
N SER A 77 -6.39 12.69 17.71
CA SER A 77 -5.44 13.33 18.63
C SER A 77 -5.55 14.86 18.58
N ALA A 78 -5.59 15.45 17.39
CA ALA A 78 -5.76 16.90 17.20
C ALA A 78 -7.10 17.39 17.78
N LEU A 79 -8.19 16.65 17.59
CA LEU A 79 -9.50 16.97 18.17
C LEU A 79 -9.48 16.92 19.70
N MET A 80 -8.79 15.94 20.29
CA MET A 80 -8.61 15.87 21.74
C MET A 80 -7.80 17.05 22.29
N GLU A 81 -6.78 17.51 21.57
CA GLU A 81 -5.99 18.70 21.94
C GLU A 81 -6.85 19.97 21.90
N ILE A 82 -7.60 20.19 20.82
CA ILE A 82 -8.53 21.33 20.70
C ILE A 82 -9.55 21.31 21.84
N LYS A 83 -10.13 20.15 22.15
CA LYS A 83 -11.07 20.00 23.28
C LYS A 83 -10.42 20.40 24.60
N ARG A 84 -9.17 19.97 24.83
CA ARG A 84 -8.41 20.32 26.03
C ARG A 84 -8.17 21.82 26.12
N GLU A 85 -7.82 22.49 25.03
CA GLU A 85 -7.61 23.94 25.01
C GLU A 85 -8.91 24.72 25.24
N LEU A 86 -10.01 24.30 24.59
CA LEU A 86 -11.34 24.90 24.77
C LEU A 86 -11.80 24.84 26.23
N ALA A 87 -11.46 23.78 26.98
CA ALA A 87 -11.82 23.65 28.39
C ALA A 87 -11.28 24.78 29.31
N TRP A 88 -10.32 25.58 28.84
CA TRP A 88 -9.73 26.70 29.59
C TRP A 88 -10.21 28.09 29.13
N GLY A 89 -11.13 28.19 28.16
CA GLY A 89 -11.57 29.48 27.60
C GLY A 89 -12.76 30.12 28.32
N ASP A 90 -12.70 31.44 28.57
CA ASP A 90 -13.72 32.24 29.29
C ASP A 90 -15.07 32.41 28.54
N ALA A 91 -15.19 31.94 27.29
CA ALA A 91 -16.40 32.05 26.47
C ALA A 91 -17.31 30.81 26.61
N GLU A 92 -17.85 30.62 27.82
CA GLU A 92 -18.52 29.40 28.32
C GLU A 92 -19.53 28.77 27.33
N TYR A 93 -20.39 29.57 26.69
CA TYR A 93 -21.41 29.06 25.76
C TYR A 93 -20.84 28.59 24.41
N ALA A 94 -19.89 29.33 23.84
CA ALA A 94 -19.27 28.98 22.55
C ALA A 94 -18.33 27.77 22.71
N VAL A 95 -17.59 27.73 23.81
CA VAL A 95 -16.73 26.61 24.24
C VAL A 95 -17.56 25.34 24.44
N SER A 96 -18.69 25.43 25.16
CA SER A 96 -19.57 24.28 25.41
C SER A 96 -20.13 23.68 24.11
N LYS A 97 -20.60 24.53 23.18
CA LYS A 97 -21.11 24.09 21.88
C LYS A 97 -20.03 23.44 21.01
N ALA A 98 -18.82 24.01 20.99
CA ALA A 98 -17.68 23.47 20.26
C ALA A 98 -17.22 22.11 20.83
N ASN A 99 -17.12 21.98 22.16
CA ASN A 99 -16.79 20.72 22.82
C ASN A 99 -17.82 19.62 22.53
N CYS A 100 -19.11 19.95 22.54
CA CYS A 100 -20.17 19.01 22.20
C CYS A 100 -20.09 18.53 20.74
N HIS A 101 -19.75 19.42 19.79
CA HIS A 101 -19.52 19.03 18.40
C HIS A 101 -18.30 18.11 18.24
N ILE A 102 -17.19 18.42 18.91
CA ILE A 102 -15.99 17.59 18.89
C ILE A 102 -16.28 16.19 19.47
N ASP A 103 -17.07 16.10 20.54
CA ASP A 103 -17.44 14.81 21.14
C ASP A 103 -18.30 13.93 20.23
N ASN A 104 -19.18 14.54 19.43
CA ASN A 104 -19.96 13.79 18.44
C ASN A 104 -19.06 13.26 17.32
N ILE A 105 -18.14 14.08 16.81
CA ILE A 105 -17.17 13.67 15.78
C ILE A 105 -16.28 12.54 16.30
N LEU A 106 -15.77 12.64 17.54
CA LEU A 106 -14.96 11.60 18.15
C LEU A 106 -15.73 10.30 18.38
N LYS A 107 -17.01 10.37 18.76
CA LYS A 107 -17.87 9.17 18.88
C LYS A 107 -18.05 8.46 17.54
N GLU A 108 -18.31 9.22 16.48
CA GLU A 108 -18.46 8.67 15.13
C GLU A 108 -17.17 8.01 14.64
N LEU A 109 -16.01 8.66 14.85
CA LEU A 109 -14.70 8.12 14.47
C LEU A 109 -14.26 6.91 15.32
N CYS A 110 -14.59 6.87 16.61
CA CYS A 110 -14.22 5.75 17.49
C CYS A 110 -15.21 4.56 17.45
N GLY A 111 -16.12 4.50 16.47
CA GLY A 111 -17.07 3.39 16.31
C GLY A 111 -18.26 3.40 17.28
N GLY A 112 -18.47 4.50 18.01
CA GLY A 112 -19.64 4.74 18.84
C GLY A 112 -20.79 5.27 17.98
N GLY A 113 -21.50 4.38 17.29
CA GLY A 113 -22.66 4.72 16.49
C GLY A 113 -23.68 5.58 17.25
N VAL A 114 -24.11 6.67 16.62
CA VAL A 114 -25.26 7.45 17.03
C VAL A 114 -26.50 6.59 16.76
N ASN A 115 -26.91 5.79 17.74
CA ASN A 115 -28.29 5.36 17.82
C ASN A 115 -29.12 6.56 18.26
N GLN A 116 -30.08 6.90 17.41
CA GLN A 116 -31.16 7.87 17.60
C GLN A 116 -31.92 7.66 18.91
#